data_AF-A0A821JF60-F1
#
_entry.id   AF-A0A821JF60-F1
#
_cell.length_a   1.000
_cell.length_b   1.000
_cell.length_c   1.000
_cell.angle_alpha   90.00
_cell.angle_beta   90.00
_cell.angle_gamma   90.00
#
_symmetry.space_group_name_H-M   'P 1'
#
loop_
_entity.id
_entity.type
_entity.pdbx_description
1 polymer ?
#
loop_
_entity_poly.entity_id
_entity_poly.type
_entity_poly.pdbx_seq_one_letter_code
_entity_poly.pdbx_strand_id
1 'polypeptide(L)'
;HLNHSAIAAPFNYNDGHALGNNVIQPMDSFFTFISQDLIKLITDQTNVYGKQRCIEKGEDAKNWKEINENQTHAFLGLLFIMGFHKLPRIFSVF
;
A
#
# COMPACT_ATOMS: atom_id res chain seq x y z
N HIS A 1 11.18 46.33 16.50
CA HIS A 1 11.30 45.60 15.22
C HIS A 1 11.64 44.15 15.51
N LEU A 2 10.63 43.28 15.57
CA LEU A 2 10.82 41.84 15.78
C LEU A 2 10.42 41.13 14.48
N ASN A 3 11.41 40.67 13.72
CA ASN A 3 11.21 39.68 12.66
C ASN A 3 11.96 38.42 13.11
N HIS A 4 11.27 37.53 13.81
CA HIS A 4 11.76 36.17 13.98
C HIS A 4 11.15 35.32 12.86
N SER A 5 12.03 34.86 11.98
CA SER A 5 11.77 33.92 10.89
C SER A 5 10.90 32.75 11.38
N ALA A 6 9.69 32.63 10.83
CA ALA A 6 8.89 31.43 10.99
C ALA A 6 9.57 30.30 10.20
N ILE A 7 10.43 29.55 10.87
CA ILE A 7 10.94 28.27 10.37
C ILE A 7 9.73 27.34 10.40
N ALA A 8 9.19 27.03 9.22
CA ALA A 8 8.14 26.01 9.09
C ALA A 8 8.71 24.69 9.64
N ALA A 9 8.15 24.21 10.75
CA ALA A 9 8.53 22.92 11.31
C ALA A 9 8.27 21.83 10.24
N PRO A 10 9.18 20.86 10.08
CA PRO A 10 9.00 19.78 9.13
C PRO A 10 7.72 18.99 9.47
N PHE A 11 6.90 18.72 8.45
CA PHE A 11 5.69 17.90 8.56
C PHE A 11 6.05 16.52 9.14
N ASN A 12 5.61 16.23 10.36
CA ASN A 12 5.76 14.93 10.98
C ASN A 12 4.48 14.10 10.75
N TYR A 13 4.60 13.04 9.94
CA TYR A 13 3.50 12.10 9.67
C TYR A 13 3.10 11.29 10.91
N ASN A 14 3.97 11.19 11.93
CA ASN A 14 3.77 10.27 13.05
C ASN A 14 2.90 10.82 14.19
N ASP A 15 2.61 12.12 14.21
CA ASP A 15 1.99 12.76 15.38
C ASP A 15 0.48 12.97 15.27
N GLY A 16 -0.19 12.53 14.20
CA GLY A 16 -1.67 12.45 14.08
C GLY A 16 -2.49 13.73 14.34
N HIS A 17 -1.86 14.83 14.73
CA HIS A 17 -2.49 16.02 15.31
C HIS A 17 -2.00 17.31 14.64
N ALA A 18 -1.53 17.22 13.39
CA ALA A 18 -1.37 18.40 12.56
C ALA A 18 -2.59 18.51 11.65
N LEU A 19 -3.36 19.58 11.86
CA LEU A 19 -4.50 20.08 11.09
C LEU A 19 -5.85 19.89 11.81
N GLY A 20 -6.60 20.99 11.93
CA GLY A 20 -7.82 21.10 12.76
C GLY A 20 -8.90 20.08 12.44
N ASN A 21 -9.96 20.05 13.26
CA ASN A 21 -11.06 19.05 13.31
C ASN A 21 -11.75 18.66 11.98
N ASN A 22 -11.36 19.22 10.83
CA ASN A 22 -11.90 18.95 9.51
C ASN A 22 -10.88 18.32 8.53
N VAL A 23 -9.69 17.89 8.97
CA VAL A 23 -8.72 17.26 8.07
C VAL A 23 -8.79 15.74 8.14
N ILE A 24 -9.16 15.15 7.01
CA ILE A 24 -9.17 13.70 6.78
C ILE A 24 -7.74 13.26 6.46
N GLN A 25 -7.20 12.28 7.20
CA GLN A 25 -5.87 11.77 6.88
C GLN A 25 -5.92 10.98 5.56
N PRO A 26 -4.84 10.98 4.77
CA PRO A 26 -4.78 10.21 3.51
C PRO A 26 -5.13 8.73 3.70
N MET A 27 -4.71 8.13 4.82
CA MET A 27 -5.04 6.75 5.16
C MET A 27 -6.52 6.55 5.47
N ASP A 28 -7.17 7.49 6.16
CA ASP A 28 -8.62 7.42 6.43
C ASP A 28 -9.42 7.48 5.13
N SER A 29 -8.99 8.33 4.19
CA SER A 29 -9.59 8.41 2.85
C SER A 29 -9.41 7.11 2.08
N PHE A 30 -8.22 6.51 2.14
CA PHE A 30 -7.93 5.22 1.51
C PHE A 30 -8.81 4.10 2.07
N PHE A 31 -8.89 3.99 3.40
CA PHE A 31 -9.68 2.94 4.06
C PHE A 31 -11.19 3.09 3.89
N THR A 32 -11.66 4.25 3.42
CA THR A 32 -13.05 4.43 3.00
C THR A 32 -13.38 3.60 1.76
N PHE A 33 -12.43 3.41 0.83
CA PHE A 33 -12.64 2.63 -0.39
C PHE A 33 -12.13 1.19 -0.26
N ILE A 34 -11.04 1.00 0.49
CA ILE A 34 -10.42 -0.30 0.70
C ILE A 34 -10.55 -0.65 2.18
N SER A 35 -11.66 -1.29 2.53
CA SER A 35 -11.91 -1.68 3.92
C SER A 35 -10.92 -2.75 4.39
N GLN A 36 -10.75 -2.85 5.71
CA GLN A 36 -9.93 -3.91 6.32
C GLN A 36 -10.45 -5.31 5.98
N ASP A 37 -11.77 -5.48 5.90
CA ASP A 37 -12.39 -6.73 5.49
C ASP A 37 -12.02 -7.11 4.05
N LEU A 38 -11.92 -6.11 3.15
CA LEU A 38 -11.47 -6.35 1.79
C LEU A 38 -9.99 -6.76 1.74
N ILE A 39 -9.13 -6.12 2.54
CA ILE A 39 -7.72 -6.53 2.64
C ILE A 39 -7.62 -7.97 3.09
N LYS A 40 -8.33 -8.33 4.17
CA LYS A 40 -8.37 -9.69 4.69
C LYS A 40 -8.86 -10.69 3.64
N LEU A 41 -9.94 -10.36 2.93
CA LEU A 41 -10.45 -11.21 1.85
C LEU A 41 -9.40 -11.42 0.76
N ILE A 42 -8.71 -10.37 0.33
CA ILE A 42 -7.63 -10.48 -0.66
C ILE A 42 -6.50 -11.36 -0.14
N THR A 43 -6.08 -11.19 1.12
CA THR A 43 -5.04 -12.01 1.75
C THR A 43 -5.43 -13.49 1.77
N ASP A 44 -6.64 -13.79 2.26
CA ASP A 44 -7.14 -15.16 2.39
C ASP A 44 -7.25 -15.85 1.03
N GLN A 45 -7.85 -15.17 0.05
CA GLN A 45 -7.99 -15.71 -1.30
C GLN A 45 -6.62 -15.90 -1.97
N THR A 46 -5.70 -14.95 -1.82
CA THR A 46 -4.34 -15.07 -2.39
C THR A 46 -3.62 -16.30 -1.85
N ASN A 47 -3.76 -16.60 -0.55
CA ASN A 47 -3.19 -17.80 0.05
C ASN A 47 -3.84 -19.08 -0.48
N VAL A 48 -5.16 -19.10 -0.68
CA VAL A 48 -5.87 -20.23 -1.29
C VAL A 48 -5.39 -20.47 -2.72
N TYR A 49 -5.37 -19.43 -3.55
CA TYR A 49 -4.93 -19.54 -4.94
C TYR A 49 -3.45 -19.90 -5.06
N GLY A 50 -2.58 -19.37 -4.18
CA GLY A 50 -1.17 -19.71 -4.16
C GLY A 50 -0.93 -21.20 -3.91
N LYS A 51 -1.60 -21.77 -2.91
CA LYS A 51 -1.57 -23.21 -2.63
C LYS A 51 -2.12 -24.04 -3.80
N GLN A 52 -3.26 -23.63 -4.35
CA GLN A 52 -3.89 -24.29 -5.50
C GLN A 52 -2.92 -24.33 -6.69
N ARG A 53 -2.23 -23.22 -6.96
CA ARG A 53 -1.26 -23.12 -8.05
C ARG A 53 -0.04 -24.02 -7.87
N CYS A 54 0.43 -24.22 -6.63
CA CYS A 54 1.49 -25.19 -6.33
C CYS A 54 1.03 -26.61 -6.69
N ILE A 55 -0.17 -27.00 -6.24
CA ILE A 55 -0.74 -28.33 -6.54
C ILE A 55 -0.87 -28.55 -8.05
N GLU A 56 -1.36 -27.55 -8.80
CA GLU A 56 -1.49 -27.61 -10.27
C GLU A 56 -0.14 -27.77 -11.00
N LYS A 57 0.96 -27.33 -10.38
CA LYS A 57 2.32 -27.52 -10.92
C LYS A 57 2.96 -28.85 -10.51
N GLY A 58 2.26 -29.67 -9.72
CA GLY A 58 2.80 -30.91 -9.14
C GLY A 58 3.72 -30.66 -7.95
N GLU A 59 3.70 -29.47 -7.35
CA GLU A 59 4.44 -29.13 -6.14
C GLU A 59 3.57 -29.40 -4.89
N ASP A 60 4.21 -29.63 -3.74
CA ASP A 60 3.50 -29.70 -2.45
C ASP A 60 2.92 -28.31 -2.13
N ALA A 61 1.65 -28.25 -1.72
CA ALA A 61 1.00 -27.03 -1.27
C ALA A 61 1.75 -26.32 -0.12
N LYS A 62 2.51 -27.08 0.68
CA LYS A 62 3.37 -26.54 1.75
C LYS A 62 4.51 -25.66 1.25
N ASN A 63 4.85 -25.75 -0.04
CA ASN A 63 5.85 -24.87 -0.65
C ASN A 63 5.33 -23.43 -0.81
N TRP A 64 4.00 -23.23 -0.79
CA TRP A 64 3.45 -21.89 -0.77
C TRP A 64 3.73 -21.21 0.58
N LYS A 65 4.42 -20.08 0.52
CA LYS A 65 4.62 -19.23 1.68
C LYS A 65 3.41 -18.31 1.84
N GLU A 66 2.64 -18.54 2.90
CA GLU A 66 1.50 -17.70 3.20
C GLU A 66 1.89 -16.24 3.40
N ILE A 67 1.04 -15.36 2.88
CA ILE A 67 1.16 -13.92 3.07
C ILE A 67 0.20 -13.45 4.16
N ASN A 68 0.53 -12.31 4.76
CA ASN A 68 -0.32 -11.64 5.74
C ASN A 68 -0.88 -10.31 5.22
N GLU A 69 -1.76 -9.70 6.00
CA GLU A 69 -2.40 -8.43 5.66
C GLU A 69 -1.37 -7.30 5.48
N ASN A 70 -0.28 -7.26 6.26
CA ASN A 70 0.77 -6.25 6.12
C ASN A 70 1.48 -6.33 4.77
N GLN A 71 1.75 -7.54 4.30
CA GLN A 71 2.32 -7.76 2.97
C GLN A 71 1.34 -7.37 1.86
N THR A 72 0.04 -7.60 2.09
CA THR A 72 -1.02 -7.14 1.17
C THR A 72 -1.06 -5.62 1.10
N HIS A 73 -0.99 -4.92 2.23
CA HIS A 73 -0.87 -3.45 2.28
C HIS A 73 0.38 -2.95 1.56
N ALA A 74 1.54 -3.59 1.80
CA ALA A 74 2.78 -3.23 1.12
C ALA A 74 2.69 -3.42 -0.40
N PHE A 75 2.09 -4.51 -0.86
CA PHE A 75 1.85 -4.76 -2.28
C PHE A 75 0.97 -3.67 -2.90
N LEU A 76 -0.13 -3.29 -2.25
CA LEU A 76 -0.98 -2.19 -2.72
C LEU A 76 -0.22 -0.85 -2.75
N GLY A 77 0.61 -0.56 -1.74
CA GLY A 77 1.49 0.61 -1.72
C GLY A 77 2.41 0.66 -2.94
N LEU A 78 3.00 -0.47 -3.32
CA LEU A 78 3.82 -0.59 -4.54
C LEU A 78 3.00 -0.31 -5.80
N LEU A 79 1.76 -0.82 -5.90
CA LEU A 79 0.88 -0.54 -7.04
C LEU A 79 0.59 0.97 -7.17
N PHE A 80 0.34 1.66 -6.06
CA PHE A 80 0.15 3.11 -6.08
C PHE A 80 1.39 3.83 -6.60
N ILE A 81 2.57 3.53 -6.06
CA ILE A 81 3.82 4.13 -6.50
C ILE A 81 4.04 3.89 -8.00
N MET A 82 3.81 2.67 -8.49
CA MET A 82 3.90 2.35 -9.91
C MET A 82 2.86 3.10 -10.76
N GLY A 83 1.67 3.35 -10.25
CA GLY A 83 0.65 4.17 -10.92
C GLY A 83 1.01 5.65 -10.98
N PHE A 84 1.69 6.18 -9.95
CA PHE A 84 2.18 7.56 -9.92
C PHE A 84 3.37 7.80 -10.84
N HIS A 85 4.28 6.84 -10.94
CA HIS A 85 5.38 6.91 -11.88
C HIS A 85 4.89 6.54 -13.29
N LYS A 86 4.78 7.54 -14.18
CA LYS A 86 4.70 7.26 -15.62
C LYS A 86 5.95 6.47 -16.02
N LEU A 87 5.82 5.16 -16.21
CA LEU A 87 6.88 4.31 -16.72
C LEU A 87 7.49 5.00 -17.96
N PRO A 88 8.83 5.10 -18.08
CA PRO A 88 9.43 5.56 -19.31
C PRO A 88 8.96 4.63 -20.43
N ARG A 89 8.31 5.20 -21.45
CA ARG A 89 7.97 4.43 -22.65
C ARG A 89 9.28 3.93 -23.22
N ILE A 90 9.48 2.62 -23.21
CA ILE A 90 10.59 1.99 -23.93
C ILE A 90 10.28 2.19 -25.42
N PHE A 91 10.77 3.30 -25.99
CA PHE A 91 10.87 3.40 -27.44
C PHE A 91 11.97 2.44 -27.87
N SER A 92 11.58 1.26 -28.32
CA SER A 92 12.46 0.41 -29.11
C SER A 92 12.70 1.14 -30.44
N VAL A 93 13.84 1.81 -30.56
CA VAL A 93 14.36 2.24 -31.86
C VAL A 93 14.92 0.97 -32.50
N PHE A 94 14.14 0.41 -33.43
CA PHE A 94 14.60 -0.58 -34.41
C PHE A 94 15.42 0.11 -35.49
#